data_AF-A0A096F6T2-F1
#
_entry.id   AF-A0A096F6T2-F1
#
_cell.length_a   1.000
_cell.length_b   1.000
_cell.length_c   1.000
_cell.angle_alpha   90.00
_cell.angle_beta   90.00
_cell.angle_gamma   90.00
#
_symmetry.space_group_name_H-M   'P 1'
#
loop_
_entity.id
_entity.type
_entity.pdbx_description
1 polymer ?
#
loop_
_entity_poly.entity_id
_entity_poly.type
_entity_poly.pdbx_seq_one_letter_code
_entity_poly.pdbx_strand_id
1 'polypeptide(L)'
;MTETDQGLLEMAAKATGRKTTLLPPSPTPIRDWVHGDDDWDPLTNDGDALRLASHFCMLVNTGPCEASASTIDGVLRGFVAREETIVQGQDEAVRRAIVRAAAEIGRAIP
;
A
#
# COMPACT_ATOMS: atom_id res chain seq x y z
N MET A 1 -5.67 -16.77 0.48
CA MET A 1 -5.85 -16.18 -0.86
C MET A 1 -4.70 -15.22 -1.06
N THR A 2 -3.96 -15.32 -2.16
CA THR A 2 -2.97 -14.31 -2.54
C THR A 2 -3.74 -13.05 -2.95
N GLU A 3 -3.60 -11.98 -2.19
CA GLU A 3 -4.18 -10.70 -2.58
C GLU A 3 -3.52 -10.19 -3.86
N THR A 4 -4.33 -9.72 -4.79
CA THR A 4 -3.83 -9.07 -6.01
C THR A 4 -3.35 -7.66 -5.67
N ASP A 5 -2.42 -7.15 -6.47
CA ASP A 5 -1.89 -5.78 -6.33
C ASP A 5 -3.02 -4.74 -6.37
N GLN A 6 -3.99 -4.96 -7.26
CA GLN A 6 -5.19 -4.13 -7.34
C GLN A 6 -5.98 -4.11 -6.02
N GLY A 7 -6.22 -5.27 -5.40
CA GLY A 7 -6.95 -5.34 -4.13
C GLY A 7 -6.20 -4.64 -2.99
N LEU A 8 -4.86 -4.73 -2.98
CA LEU A 8 -4.03 -4.00 -2.03
C LEU A 8 -4.15 -2.49 -2.21
N LEU A 9 -4.05 -2.01 -3.45
CA LEU A 9 -4.17 -0.59 -3.79
C LEU A 9 -5.55 -0.03 -3.44
N GLU A 10 -6.62 -0.77 -3.74
CA GLU A 10 -8.00 -0.39 -3.39
C GLU A 10 -8.19 -0.20 -1.88
N MET A 11 -7.70 -1.15 -1.08
CA MET A 11 -7.79 -1.06 0.38
C MET A 11 -6.89 0.05 0.95
N ALA A 12 -5.67 0.23 0.43
CA ALA A 12 -4.80 1.31 0.86
C ALA A 12 -5.40 2.69 0.50
N ALA A 13 -6.04 2.83 -0.66
CA ALA A 13 -6.77 4.03 -1.04
C ALA A 13 -7.94 4.29 -0.07
N LYS A 14 -8.73 3.26 0.26
CA LYS A 14 -9.82 3.34 1.25
C LYS A 14 -9.32 3.87 2.59
N ALA A 15 -8.16 3.39 3.07
CA ALA A 15 -7.55 3.85 4.32
C ALA A 15 -7.31 5.37 4.36
N THR A 16 -6.99 5.98 3.21
CA THR A 16 -6.71 7.42 3.09
C THR A 16 -7.97 8.26 2.83
N GLY A 17 -9.16 7.66 2.85
CA GLY A 17 -10.42 8.33 2.52
C GLY A 17 -10.52 8.73 1.03
N ARG A 18 -9.65 8.20 0.17
CA ARG A 18 -9.74 8.39 -1.29
C ARG A 18 -10.93 7.60 -1.82
N LYS A 19 -11.79 8.26 -2.62
CA LYS A 19 -12.97 7.64 -3.23
C LYS A 19 -12.57 6.91 -4.51
N THR A 20 -12.37 5.59 -4.45
CA THR A 20 -12.14 4.74 -5.63
C THR A 20 -13.34 4.83 -6.59
N THR A 21 -13.28 5.70 -7.59
CA THR A 21 -14.35 5.79 -8.61
C THR A 21 -13.87 5.02 -9.81
N LEU A 22 -14.44 3.83 -10.04
CA LEU A 22 -14.24 3.08 -11.27
C LEU A 22 -14.74 3.94 -12.44
N LEU A 23 -13.83 4.41 -13.29
CA LEU A 23 -14.20 5.07 -14.52
C LEU A 23 -14.61 4.03 -15.57
N PRO A 24 -15.51 4.38 -16.51
CA PRO A 24 -15.87 3.50 -17.61
C PRO A 24 -14.64 3.18 -18.47
N PRO A 25 -14.57 1.99 -19.09
CA PRO A 25 -13.38 1.55 -19.81
C PRO A 25 -13.03 2.49 -20.98
N SER A 26 -11.89 3.18 -20.89
CA SER A 26 -11.31 3.94 -21.99
C SER A 26 -10.64 3.01 -23.02
N PRO A 27 -10.63 3.36 -24.33
CA PRO A 27 -9.90 2.64 -25.37
C PRO A 27 -8.36 2.75 -25.26
N THR A 28 -7.82 3.48 -24.29
CA THR A 28 -6.38 3.53 -23.99
C THR A 28 -6.03 2.55 -22.87
N PRO A 29 -5.07 1.63 -23.06
CA PRO A 29 -4.72 0.69 -22.01
C PRO A 29 -4.02 1.44 -20.87
N ILE A 30 -4.65 1.40 -19.70
CA ILE A 30 -4.12 1.80 -18.38
C ILE A 30 -4.03 3.32 -18.20
N ARG A 31 -5.09 3.96 -17.63
CA ARG A 31 -4.96 5.22 -16.86
C ARG A 31 -6.23 5.79 -16.17
N ASP A 32 -7.28 5.01 -15.98
CA ASP A 32 -8.56 5.60 -15.52
C ASP A 32 -8.81 5.48 -14.01
N TRP A 33 -7.94 6.09 -13.20
CA TRP A 33 -8.23 6.42 -11.80
C TRP A 33 -8.17 7.95 -11.64
N VAL A 34 -9.29 8.66 -11.76
CA VAL A 34 -9.32 10.10 -11.46
C VAL A 34 -9.42 10.28 -9.94
N HIS A 35 -8.26 10.37 -9.31
CA HIS A 35 -8.05 11.14 -8.10
C HIS A 35 -7.27 12.39 -8.51
N GLY A 36 -7.37 13.50 -7.79
CA GLY A 36 -6.69 14.76 -8.15
C GLY A 36 -5.15 14.73 -8.12
N ASP A 37 -4.52 13.57 -8.38
CA ASP A 37 -3.11 13.25 -8.54
C ASP A 37 -3.04 12.04 -9.50
N ASP A 38 -2.93 12.26 -10.81
CA ASP A 38 -3.15 11.27 -11.89
C ASP A 38 -2.17 10.06 -11.95
N ASP A 39 -1.27 9.85 -10.98
CA ASP A 39 -0.28 8.74 -11.00
C ASP A 39 -0.03 8.14 -9.58
N TRP A 40 -1.04 8.10 -8.68
CA TRP A 40 -0.86 7.48 -7.35
C TRP A 40 -0.70 5.95 -7.45
N ASP A 41 0.53 5.47 -7.32
CA ASP A 41 0.86 4.05 -7.32
C ASP A 41 1.96 3.76 -6.29
N PRO A 42 1.60 3.56 -5.00
CA PRO A 42 2.58 3.27 -3.96
C PRO A 42 3.27 1.91 -4.11
N LEU A 43 2.90 1.04 -5.05
CA LEU A 43 3.64 -0.18 -5.34
C LEU A 43 4.85 0.07 -6.25
N THR A 44 4.84 1.16 -7.04
CA THR A 44 5.94 1.52 -7.95
C THR A 44 6.55 2.90 -7.69
N ASN A 45 5.89 3.74 -6.89
CA ASN A 45 6.33 5.10 -6.54
C ASN A 45 6.70 5.20 -5.06
N ASP A 46 7.99 5.44 -4.78
CA ASP A 46 8.51 5.56 -3.42
C ASP A 46 7.89 6.73 -2.64
N GLY A 47 7.57 7.84 -3.32
CA GLY A 47 6.95 9.00 -2.71
C GLY A 47 5.53 8.70 -2.24
N ASP A 48 4.76 7.94 -3.01
CA ASP A 48 3.41 7.52 -2.62
C ASP A 48 3.44 6.56 -1.43
N ALA A 49 4.35 5.58 -1.45
CA ALA A 49 4.57 4.69 -0.32
C ALA A 49 5.00 5.46 0.94
N LEU A 50 5.98 6.35 0.83
CA LEU A 50 6.45 7.13 1.97
C LEU A 50 5.36 8.05 2.54
N ARG A 51 4.53 8.65 1.68
CA ARG A 51 3.37 9.43 2.14
C ARG A 51 2.37 8.58 2.92
N LEU A 52 2.14 7.31 2.55
CA LEU A 52 1.33 6.39 3.35
C LEU A 52 1.98 6.13 4.73
N ALA A 53 3.26 5.79 4.75
CA ALA A 53 3.98 5.52 6.00
C ALA A 53 3.96 6.72 6.95
N SER A 54 4.18 7.93 6.42
CA SER A 54 4.12 9.18 7.17
C SER A 54 2.71 9.50 7.66
N HIS A 55 1.70 9.38 6.79
CA HIS A 55 0.31 9.69 7.12
C HIS A 55 -0.26 8.81 8.24
N PHE A 56 0.11 7.52 8.26
CA PHE A 56 -0.35 6.56 9.27
C PHE A 56 0.64 6.34 10.42
N CYS A 57 1.70 7.15 10.52
CA CYS A 57 2.73 7.04 11.55
C CYS A 57 3.30 5.62 11.68
N MET A 58 3.66 5.01 10.55
CA MET A 58 4.17 3.63 10.52
C MET A 58 5.62 3.56 11.00
N LEU A 59 5.94 2.51 11.75
CA LEU A 59 7.30 2.02 11.90
C LEU A 59 7.64 1.18 10.67
N VAL A 60 8.66 1.60 9.92
CA VAL A 60 9.20 0.87 8.76
C VAL A 60 10.58 0.33 9.11
N ASN A 61 10.79 -0.96 8.92
CA ASN A 61 12.08 -1.63 9.14
C ASN A 61 12.58 -2.25 7.84
N THR A 62 13.87 -2.04 7.55
CA THR A 62 14.55 -2.56 6.36
C THR A 62 15.64 -3.54 6.79
N GLY A 63 15.36 -4.83 6.63
CA GLY A 63 16.31 -5.91 6.92
C GLY A 63 16.90 -6.50 5.64
N PRO A 64 18.02 -7.25 5.75
CA PRO A 64 18.65 -7.89 4.60
C PRO A 64 17.78 -9.00 3.97
N CYS A 65 16.87 -9.61 4.74
CA CYS A 65 16.01 -10.71 4.29
C CYS A 65 14.52 -10.33 4.23
N GLU A 66 14.12 -9.24 4.90
CA GLU A 66 12.72 -8.85 5.05
C GLU A 66 12.59 -7.34 5.21
N ALA A 67 11.56 -6.77 4.60
CA ALA A 67 11.05 -5.43 4.92
C ALA A 67 9.73 -5.55 5.67
N SER A 68 9.49 -4.63 6.61
CA SER A 68 8.22 -4.63 7.37
C SER A 68 7.68 -3.23 7.63
N ALA A 69 6.35 -3.12 7.72
CA ALA A 69 5.66 -1.89 8.11
C ALA A 69 4.51 -2.19 9.08
N SER A 70 4.31 -1.31 10.07
CA SER A 70 3.22 -1.44 11.04
C SER A 70 2.89 -0.11 11.72
N THR A 71 1.65 0.06 12.17
CA THR A 71 1.29 1.13 13.12
C THR A 71 1.39 0.60 14.54
N ILE A 72 1.43 1.49 15.54
CA ILE A 72 1.44 1.08 16.96
C ILE A 72 0.19 0.24 17.30
N ASP A 73 -0.99 0.69 16.86
CA ASP A 73 -2.25 -0.06 17.05
C ASP A 73 -2.22 -1.41 16.32
N GLY A 74 -1.65 -1.46 15.11
CA GLY A 74 -1.43 -2.71 14.37
C GLY A 74 -0.59 -3.70 15.16
N VAL A 75 0.56 -3.27 15.70
CA VAL A 75 1.43 -4.12 16.55
C VAL A 75 0.68 -4.61 17.79
N LEU A 76 -0.07 -3.75 18.46
CA LEU A 76 -0.87 -4.13 19.64
C LEU A 76 -1.96 -5.16 19.31
N ARG A 77 -2.43 -5.19 18.06
CA ARG A 77 -3.37 -6.19 17.53
C ARG A 77 -2.69 -7.41 16.92
N GLY A 78 -1.36 -7.49 16.98
CA GLY A 78 -0.57 -8.59 16.42
C GLY A 78 -0.38 -8.54 14.90
N PHE A 79 -0.57 -7.37 14.28
CA PHE A 79 -0.42 -7.17 12.84
C PHE A 79 0.87 -6.40 12.50
N VAL A 80 1.71 -7.04 11.67
CA VAL A 80 2.89 -6.44 11.04
C VAL A 80 2.94 -6.94 9.59
N ALA A 81 2.90 -6.01 8.63
CA ALA A 81 3.07 -6.36 7.23
C ALA A 81 4.54 -6.66 6.95
N ARG A 82 4.82 -7.80 6.33
CA ARG A 82 6.17 -8.31 6.02
C ARG A 82 6.28 -8.72 4.56
N GLU A 83 7.44 -8.48 3.96
CA GLU A 83 7.78 -8.88 2.60
C GLU A 83 9.23 -9.35 2.50
N GLU A 84 9.46 -10.44 1.78
CA GLU A 84 10.80 -10.99 1.56
C GLU A 84 11.58 -10.14 0.56
N THR A 85 12.74 -9.63 0.97
CA THR A 85 13.59 -8.78 0.12
C THR A 85 14.36 -9.58 -0.93
N ILE A 86 14.60 -10.88 -0.68
CA ILE A 86 15.39 -11.75 -1.55
C ILE A 86 14.67 -12.00 -2.89
N VAL A 87 13.33 -12.05 -2.87
CA VAL A 87 12.52 -12.36 -4.05
C VAL A 87 12.13 -11.09 -4.82
N GLN A 88 11.75 -10.02 -4.12
CA GLN A 88 11.21 -8.80 -4.74
C GLN A 88 12.26 -7.70 -4.96
N GLY A 89 13.43 -7.81 -4.32
CA GLY A 89 14.36 -6.69 -4.21
C GLY A 89 13.95 -5.76 -3.05
N GLN A 90 14.94 -5.03 -2.51
CA GLN A 90 14.77 -4.31 -1.26
C GLN A 90 13.72 -3.20 -1.34
N ASP A 91 13.74 -2.38 -2.39
CA ASP A 91 12.85 -1.22 -2.51
C ASP A 91 11.40 -1.66 -2.76
N GLU A 92 11.18 -2.68 -3.59
CA GLU A 92 9.85 -3.24 -3.84
C GLU A 92 9.24 -3.85 -2.58
N ALA A 93 10.02 -4.64 -1.83
CA ALA A 93 9.57 -5.23 -0.57
C ALA A 93 9.17 -4.16 0.46
N VAL A 94 9.92 -3.06 0.56
CA VAL A 94 9.59 -1.94 1.46
C VAL A 94 8.28 -1.27 1.06
N ARG A 95 8.14 -0.89 -0.21
CA ARG A 95 6.89 -0.29 -0.71
C ARG A 95 5.70 -1.21 -0.46
N ARG A 96 5.83 -2.48 -0.78
CA ARG A 96 4.75 -3.46 -0.65
C ARG A 96 4.39 -3.74 0.81
N ALA A 97 5.34 -3.77 1.73
CA ALA A 97 5.07 -3.86 3.17
C ALA A 97 4.26 -2.66 3.66
N ILE A 98 4.61 -1.44 3.24
CA ILE A 98 3.86 -0.22 3.57
C ILE A 98 2.43 -0.28 3.01
N VAL A 99 2.28 -0.67 1.74
CA VAL A 99 0.95 -0.78 1.09
C VAL A 99 0.09 -1.84 1.79
N ARG A 100 0.65 -3.00 2.17
CA ARG A 100 -0.06 -4.03 2.94
C ARG A 100 -0.52 -3.51 4.30
N ALA A 101 0.31 -2.73 4.99
CA ALA A 101 -0.07 -2.12 6.27
C ALA A 101 -1.20 -1.09 6.09
N ALA A 102 -1.14 -0.25 5.06
CA ALA A 102 -2.22 0.69 4.75
C ALA A 102 -3.50 -0.04 4.36
N ALA A 103 -3.40 -1.11 3.56
CA ALA A 103 -4.52 -1.94 3.17
C ALA A 103 -5.24 -2.55 4.38
N GLU A 104 -4.51 -2.99 5.40
CA GLU A 104 -5.13 -3.53 6.62
C GLU A 104 -5.96 -2.49 7.37
N ILE A 105 -5.48 -1.24 7.45
CA ILE A 105 -6.27 -0.13 7.98
C ILE A 105 -7.54 0.07 7.16
N GLY A 106 -7.42 0.04 5.82
CA GLY A 106 -8.55 0.16 4.91
C GLY A 106 -9.60 -0.92 5.08
N ARG A 107 -9.19 -2.18 5.31
CA ARG A 107 -10.11 -3.31 5.59
C ARG A 107 -10.89 -3.12 6.88
N ALA A 108 -10.31 -2.45 7.87
CA ALA A 108 -10.96 -2.17 9.16
C ALA A 108 -11.97 -1.00 9.08
N ILE A 109 -11.95 -0.21 8.01
CA ILE A 109 -12.95 0.85 7.77
C ILE A 109 -14.24 0.19 7.23
N PRO A 110 -15.44 0.55 7.76
CA PRO A 110 -16.73 0.06 7.25
C PRO A 110 -16.94 0.29 5.74
#